data_AF-A0A2P6G4C9-F1
#
_entry.id   AF-A0A2P6G4C9-F1
#
_cell.length_a   1.000
_cell.length_b   1.000
_cell.length_c   1.000
_cell.angle_alpha   90.00
_cell.angle_beta   90.00
_cell.angle_gamma   90.00
#
_symmetry.space_group_name_H-M   'P 1'
#
loop_
_entity.id
_entity.type
_entity.pdbx_description
1 polymer ?
#
loop_
_entity_poly.entity_id
_entity_poly.type
_entity_poly.pdbx_seq_one_letter_code
_entity_poly.pdbx_strand_id
1 'polypeptide(L)'
;LGQDGKKLTVTKLASGNDPIRPWEEALVDSIVSDSGSGVIDDYDSTLATTWTEAYKGLLEEARKSGRRNAEGGKPDQKWNFLAFTGISMFGLGVLLGVFGSANITAVLIPAGLGCLIGFGLARLITPRTETVQSAQFLAKVEGLKKVLGTDTSESRREFAHKLGLPDIAIFATMLPYAVIFDLNEAWSQGFPDLTPEELRRYGFFAENAYIWSYLVSDFGRGIRTATTPPSRSSSSGFSGGGAGGGGGSW
;
A
#
# COMPACT_ATOMS: atom_id res chain seq x y z
N LEU A 1 -0.46 -25.25 11.30
CA LEU A 1 -1.47 -24.81 10.32
C LEU A 1 -2.83 -24.87 11.00
N GLY A 2 -3.29 -23.72 11.49
CA GLY A 2 -4.59 -23.50 12.13
C GLY A 2 -4.87 -22.00 12.05
N GLN A 3 -6.01 -21.64 11.47
CA GLN A 3 -6.52 -20.29 11.43
C GLN A 3 -7.06 -19.94 12.81
N ASP A 4 -6.47 -18.94 13.47
CA ASP A 4 -7.11 -18.13 14.51
C ASP A 4 -6.26 -16.88 14.75
N GLY A 5 -6.94 -15.77 15.06
CA GLY A 5 -6.37 -14.42 15.19
C GLY A 5 -5.04 -14.38 15.93
N LYS A 6 -3.97 -14.06 15.21
CA LYS A 6 -2.66 -13.84 15.81
C LYS A 6 -2.64 -12.45 16.44
N LYS A 7 -2.91 -12.40 17.74
CA LYS A 7 -2.55 -11.29 18.61
C LYS A 7 -1.05 -11.03 18.49
N LEU A 8 -0.69 -9.84 18.01
CA LEU A 8 0.69 -9.40 17.99
C LEU A 8 0.96 -8.56 19.23
N THR A 9 1.80 -9.06 20.12
CA THR A 9 2.29 -8.27 21.26
C THR A 9 3.51 -7.47 20.83
N VAL A 10 3.41 -6.15 20.89
CA VAL A 10 4.51 -5.23 20.66
C VAL A 10 5.05 -4.78 22.02
N THR A 11 6.38 -4.81 22.18
CA THR A 11 7.04 -4.38 23.42
C THR A 11 8.22 -3.49 23.08
N LYS A 12 8.29 -2.34 23.75
CA LYS A 12 9.38 -1.40 23.62
C LYS A 12 10.60 -1.94 24.37
N LEU A 13 11.64 -2.30 23.64
CA LEU A 13 12.88 -2.84 24.21
C LEU A 13 13.84 -1.76 24.71
N ALA A 14 13.86 -0.60 24.04
CA ALA A 14 14.68 0.55 24.42
C ALA A 14 14.03 1.85 23.92
N SER A 15 14.31 2.96 24.60
CA SER A 15 14.04 4.31 24.08
C SER A 15 15.27 4.81 23.33
N GLY A 16 15.11 5.11 22.04
CA GLY A 16 16.10 5.89 21.30
C GLY A 16 16.06 7.35 21.72
N ASN A 17 17.18 8.05 21.63
CA ASN A 17 17.26 9.50 21.86
C ASN A 17 17.16 10.32 20.56
N ASP A 18 17.13 9.63 19.41
CA ASP A 18 17.06 10.30 18.12
C ASP A 18 15.67 10.90 17.91
N PRO A 19 15.58 12.13 17.39
CA PRO A 19 14.31 12.77 17.13
C PRO A 19 13.56 12.01 16.03
N ILE A 20 12.40 11.46 16.37
CA ILE A 20 11.45 10.91 15.42
C ILE A 20 10.47 11.98 14.95
N ARG A 21 9.83 11.77 13.79
CA ARG A 21 8.86 12.72 13.26
C ARG A 21 7.58 12.68 14.10
N PRO A 22 6.82 13.79 14.20
CA PRO A 22 5.60 13.82 15.00
C PRO A 22 4.57 12.74 14.62
N TRP A 23 4.46 12.38 13.34
CA TRP A 23 3.55 11.32 12.89
C TRP A 23 4.07 9.91 13.22
N GLU A 24 5.39 9.73 13.33
CA GLU A 24 6.01 8.46 13.74
C GLU A 24 5.76 8.25 15.24
N GLU A 25 5.95 9.30 16.03
CA GLU A 25 5.65 9.30 17.48
C GLU A 25 4.19 8.96 17.74
N ALA A 26 3.25 9.66 17.08
CA ALA A 26 1.83 9.39 17.22
C ALA A 26 1.45 7.93 16.86
N LEU A 27 2.07 7.35 15.82
CA LEU A 27 1.84 5.96 15.46
C LEU A 27 2.41 5.00 16.51
N VAL A 28 3.63 5.24 16.99
CA VAL A 28 4.25 4.41 18.03
C VAL A 28 3.43 4.46 19.31
N ASP A 29 3.00 5.64 19.74
CA ASP A 29 2.18 5.83 20.95
C ASP A 29 0.79 5.19 20.81
N SER A 30 0.23 5.16 19.59
CA SER A 30 -1.03 4.46 19.34
C SER A 30 -0.91 2.93 19.38
N ILE A 31 0.30 2.39 19.15
CA ILE A 31 0.56 0.94 19.17
C ILE A 31 1.05 0.50 20.55
N VAL A 32 1.91 1.30 21.19
CA VAL A 32 2.57 0.99 22.45
C VAL A 32 2.08 1.97 23.49
N SER A 33 1.27 1.48 24.43
CA SER A 33 0.79 2.29 25.56
C SER A 33 1.94 2.77 26.46
N ASP A 34 1.67 3.73 27.35
CA ASP A 34 2.62 4.25 28.36
C ASP A 34 3.33 3.16 29.19
N SER A 35 2.72 1.97 29.28
CA SER A 35 3.30 0.78 29.92
C SER A 35 4.46 0.13 29.17
N GLY A 36 4.80 0.61 27.97
CA GLY A 36 5.87 0.08 27.14
C GLY A 36 5.51 -1.20 26.38
N SER A 37 4.23 -1.59 26.38
CA SER A 37 3.73 -2.70 25.55
C SER A 37 2.33 -2.41 25.02
N GLY A 38 1.95 -3.12 23.95
CA GLY A 38 0.62 -3.06 23.35
C GLY A 38 0.31 -4.31 22.56
N VAL A 39 -0.98 -4.52 22.27
CA VAL A 39 -1.46 -5.70 21.54
C VAL A 39 -2.21 -5.21 20.31
N ILE A 40 -1.77 -5.68 19.14
CA ILE A 40 -2.47 -5.49 17.87
C ILE A 40 -3.25 -6.78 17.60
N ASP A 41 -4.57 -6.67 17.54
CA ASP A 41 -5.47 -7.81 17.34
C ASP A 41 -6.52 -7.43 16.28
N ASP A 42 -7.74 -7.13 16.72
CA ASP A 42 -8.84 -6.68 15.88
C ASP A 42 -8.75 -5.17 15.55
N TYR A 43 -9.76 -4.68 14.85
CA TYR A 43 -9.90 -3.28 14.48
C TYR A 43 -9.78 -2.33 15.69
N ASP A 44 -8.85 -1.39 15.58
CA ASP A 44 -8.64 -0.30 16.53
C ASP A 44 -8.93 1.03 15.82
N SER A 45 -10.01 1.70 16.25
CA SER A 45 -10.44 2.97 15.66
C SER A 45 -9.46 4.12 15.90
N THR A 46 -8.73 4.10 17.03
CA THR A 46 -7.74 5.13 17.37
C THR A 46 -6.54 4.98 16.44
N LEU A 47 -5.98 3.76 16.36
CA LEU A 47 -4.89 3.45 15.44
C LEU A 47 -5.28 3.72 13.99
N ALA A 48 -6.48 3.35 13.57
CA ALA A 48 -6.99 3.62 12.22
C ALA A 48 -7.09 5.12 11.91
N THR A 49 -7.51 5.93 12.89
CA THR A 49 -7.61 7.39 12.77
C THR A 49 -6.21 8.01 12.66
N THR A 50 -5.30 7.67 13.57
CA THR A 50 -3.90 8.11 13.54
C THR A 50 -3.21 7.75 12.22
N TRP A 51 -3.40 6.52 11.74
CA TRP A 51 -2.90 6.06 10.45
C TRP A 51 -3.43 6.91 9.29
N THR A 52 -4.73 7.19 9.29
CA THR A 52 -5.38 8.00 8.24
C THR A 52 -4.88 9.44 8.25
N GLU A 53 -4.68 10.02 9.42
CA GLU A 53 -4.15 11.38 9.58
C GLU A 53 -2.69 11.47 9.13
N ALA A 54 -1.84 10.54 9.55
CA ALA A 54 -0.46 10.44 9.11
C ALA A 54 -0.37 10.29 7.57
N TYR A 55 -1.19 9.41 6.99
CA TYR A 55 -1.28 9.23 5.54
C TYR A 55 -1.67 10.53 4.82
N LYS A 56 -2.69 11.23 5.30
CA LYS A 56 -3.12 12.52 4.72
C LYS A 56 -2.01 13.57 4.81
N GLY A 57 -1.32 13.65 5.94
CA GLY A 57 -0.20 14.57 6.15
C GLY A 57 0.95 14.32 5.16
N LEU A 58 1.37 13.06 5.01
CA LEU A 58 2.40 12.65 4.05
C LEU A 58 1.98 12.91 2.59
N LEU A 59 0.70 12.72 2.28
CA LEU A 59 0.15 13.00 0.94
C LEU A 59 0.21 14.50 0.62
N GLU A 60 -0.13 15.36 1.58
CA GLU A 60 -0.04 16.81 1.44
C GLU A 60 1.40 17.28 1.31
N GLU A 61 2.33 16.72 2.08
CA GLU A 61 3.76 16.99 1.94
C GLU A 61 4.28 16.58 0.56
N ALA A 62 3.87 15.40 0.06
CA ALA A 62 4.25 14.92 -1.26
C ALA A 62 3.70 15.81 -2.39
N ARG A 63 2.50 16.38 -2.23
CA ARG A 63 1.92 17.36 -3.16
C ARG A 63 2.67 18.68 -3.12
N LYS A 64 2.89 19.25 -1.92
CA LYS A 64 3.61 20.52 -1.73
C LYS A 64 5.04 20.45 -2.25
N SER A 65 5.72 19.33 -2.02
CA SER A 65 7.08 19.10 -2.51
C SER A 65 7.15 18.84 -4.01
N GLY A 66 6.02 18.69 -4.72
CA GLY A 66 5.99 18.39 -6.16
C GLY A 66 6.36 16.95 -6.52
N ARG A 67 6.60 16.08 -5.52
CA ARG A 67 6.84 14.63 -5.72
C ARG A 67 5.60 13.92 -6.25
N ARG A 68 4.41 14.41 -5.90
CA ARG A 68 3.13 13.91 -6.40
C ARG A 68 2.40 15.02 -7.14
N ASN A 69 2.10 14.79 -8.42
CA ASN A 69 1.19 15.68 -9.13
C ASN A 69 -0.26 15.46 -8.67
N ALA A 70 -0.82 16.44 -7.95
CA ALA A 70 -2.24 16.42 -7.54
C ALA A 70 -3.19 16.38 -8.74
N GLU A 71 -2.74 16.89 -9.89
CA GLU A 71 -3.51 17.03 -11.11
C GLU A 71 -3.29 15.88 -12.11
N GLY A 72 -2.48 14.88 -11.75
CA GLY A 72 -2.10 13.79 -12.67
C GLY A 72 -3.27 12.99 -13.23
N GLY A 73 -4.39 12.93 -12.50
CA GLY A 73 -5.63 12.27 -12.91
C GLY A 73 -6.66 13.19 -13.58
N LYS A 74 -6.36 14.47 -13.83
CA LYS A 74 -7.28 15.38 -14.54
C LYS A 74 -7.69 14.86 -15.93
N PRO A 75 -6.79 14.25 -16.74
CA PRO A 75 -7.18 13.66 -18.02
C PRO A 75 -8.28 12.59 -17.91
N ASP A 76 -8.25 11.77 -16.85
CA ASP A 76 -9.23 10.70 -16.61
C ASP A 76 -10.66 11.25 -16.41
N GLN A 77 -10.78 12.49 -15.90
CA GLN A 77 -12.09 13.11 -15.61
C GLN A 77 -12.95 13.26 -16.86
N LYS A 78 -12.34 13.37 -18.05
CA LYS A 78 -13.05 13.45 -19.32
C LYS A 78 -13.85 12.18 -19.62
N TRP A 79 -13.42 11.05 -19.08
CA TRP A 79 -14.06 9.75 -19.29
C TRP A 79 -15.12 9.43 -18.24
N ASN A 80 -15.22 10.21 -17.16
CA ASN A 80 -16.26 10.03 -16.13
C ASN A 80 -17.68 10.07 -16.71
N PHE A 81 -17.88 10.78 -17.83
CA PHE A 81 -19.17 10.76 -18.51
C PHE A 81 -19.52 9.35 -19.04
N LEU A 82 -18.56 8.56 -19.55
CA LEU A 82 -18.83 7.18 -19.99
C LEU A 82 -19.18 6.28 -18.81
N ALA A 83 -18.54 6.48 -17.67
CA ALA A 83 -18.91 5.75 -16.45
C ALA A 83 -20.34 6.09 -16.04
N PHE A 84 -20.69 7.38 -16.03
CA PHE A 84 -22.03 7.84 -15.68
C PHE A 84 -23.09 7.32 -16.66
N THR A 85 -22.86 7.41 -17.97
CA THR A 85 -23.79 6.89 -18.98
C THR A 85 -23.88 5.38 -18.92
N GLY A 86 -22.77 4.67 -18.76
CA GLY A 86 -22.74 3.21 -18.64
C GLY A 86 -23.51 2.69 -17.43
N ILE A 87 -23.30 3.28 -16.25
CA ILE A 87 -24.05 2.94 -15.03
C ILE A 87 -25.54 3.24 -15.20
N SER A 88 -25.87 4.40 -15.77
CA SER A 88 -27.27 4.81 -15.97
C SER A 88 -28.00 3.89 -16.95
N MET A 89 -27.38 3.53 -18.08
CA MET A 89 -27.95 2.61 -19.08
C MET A 89 -28.09 1.20 -18.51
N PHE A 90 -27.10 0.72 -17.77
CA PHE A 90 -27.17 -0.59 -17.13
C PHE A 90 -28.29 -0.64 -16.08
N GLY A 91 -28.36 0.35 -15.20
CA GLY A 91 -29.39 0.45 -14.17
C GLY A 91 -30.80 0.58 -14.76
N LEU A 92 -30.98 1.39 -15.79
CA LEU A 92 -32.25 1.54 -16.49
C LEU A 92 -32.65 0.25 -17.23
N GLY A 93 -31.69 -0.44 -17.86
CA GLY A 93 -31.91 -1.72 -18.52
C GLY A 93 -32.39 -2.81 -17.56
N VAL A 94 -31.78 -2.89 -16.38
CA VAL A 94 -32.19 -3.81 -15.30
C VAL A 94 -33.60 -3.47 -14.82
N LEU A 95 -33.88 -2.20 -14.54
CA LEU A 95 -35.21 -1.75 -14.07
C LEU A 95 -36.31 -2.08 -15.09
N LEU A 96 -36.10 -1.74 -16.36
CA LEU A 96 -37.04 -2.01 -17.45
C LEU A 96 -37.21 -3.51 -17.75
N GLY A 97 -36.18 -4.32 -17.45
CA GLY A 97 -36.25 -5.77 -17.56
C GLY A 97 -37.20 -6.39 -16.53
N VAL A 98 -37.23 -5.85 -15.31
CA VAL A 98 -38.18 -6.27 -14.26
C VAL A 98 -39.63 -5.99 -14.68
N PHE A 99 -39.88 -4.92 -15.43
CA PHE A 99 -41.22 -4.56 -15.94
C PHE A 99 -41.58 -5.20 -17.29
N GLY A 100 -40.79 -6.17 -17.78
CA GLY A 100 -41.15 -7.00 -18.94
C GLY A 100 -40.86 -6.39 -20.31
N SER A 101 -40.12 -5.28 -20.39
CA SER A 101 -39.80 -4.62 -21.67
C SER A 101 -38.52 -5.17 -22.33
N ALA A 102 -38.57 -6.43 -22.72
CA ALA A 102 -37.41 -7.23 -23.18
C ALA A 102 -36.60 -6.58 -24.32
N ASN A 103 -37.25 -5.92 -25.29
CA ASN A 103 -36.58 -5.31 -26.43
C ASN A 103 -35.65 -4.15 -26.02
N ILE A 104 -36.06 -3.34 -25.04
CA ILE A 104 -35.29 -2.17 -24.59
C ILE A 104 -34.14 -2.63 -23.69
N THR A 105 -34.40 -3.59 -22.81
CA THR A 105 -33.38 -4.20 -21.95
C THR A 105 -32.26 -4.87 -22.76
N ALA A 106 -32.61 -5.57 -23.85
CA ALA A 106 -31.65 -6.21 -24.74
C ALA A 106 -30.67 -5.23 -25.42
N VAL A 107 -31.02 -3.94 -25.51
CA VAL A 107 -30.14 -2.89 -26.06
C VAL A 107 -29.40 -2.16 -24.94
N LEU A 108 -30.10 -1.80 -23.86
CA LEU A 108 -29.54 -0.97 -22.79
C LEU A 108 -28.45 -1.68 -21.97
N ILE A 109 -28.60 -2.97 -21.67
CA ILE A 109 -27.60 -3.71 -20.88
C ILE A 109 -26.29 -3.86 -21.65
N PRO A 110 -26.27 -4.36 -22.90
CA PRO A 110 -25.02 -4.45 -23.66
C PRO A 110 -24.39 -3.08 -23.94
N ALA A 111 -25.19 -2.06 -24.23
CA ALA A 111 -24.68 -0.71 -24.44
C ALA A 111 -24.06 -0.11 -23.15
N GLY A 112 -24.71 -0.32 -22.00
CA GLY A 112 -24.18 0.08 -20.70
C GLY A 112 -22.85 -0.61 -20.37
N LEU A 113 -22.77 -1.93 -20.59
CA LEU A 113 -21.53 -2.69 -20.45
C LEU A 113 -20.44 -2.20 -21.42
N GLY A 114 -20.80 -1.90 -22.67
CA GLY A 114 -19.89 -1.33 -23.66
C GLY A 114 -19.30 0.02 -23.21
N CYS A 115 -20.12 0.91 -22.63
CA CYS A 115 -19.65 2.16 -22.05
C CYS A 115 -18.73 1.94 -20.84
N LEU A 116 -19.00 0.94 -19.99
CA LEU A 116 -18.15 0.62 -18.83
C LEU A 116 -16.80 0.03 -19.24
N ILE A 117 -16.79 -0.87 -20.23
CA ILE A 117 -15.57 -1.41 -20.82
C ILE A 117 -14.78 -0.28 -21.50
N GLY A 118 -15.47 0.56 -22.28
CA GLY A 118 -14.89 1.74 -22.92
C GLY A 118 -14.28 2.71 -21.91
N PHE A 119 -14.94 2.95 -20.78
CA PHE A 119 -14.40 3.72 -19.66
C PHE A 119 -13.12 3.10 -19.08
N GLY A 120 -13.11 1.78 -18.85
CA GLY A 120 -11.94 1.07 -18.34
C GLY A 120 -10.74 1.16 -19.28
N LEU A 121 -10.96 0.92 -20.58
CA LEU A 121 -9.93 1.03 -21.61
C LEU A 121 -9.45 2.47 -21.79
N ALA A 122 -10.36 3.43 -21.77
CA ALA A 122 -10.02 4.84 -21.87
C ALA A 122 -9.12 5.29 -20.72
N ARG A 123 -9.39 4.82 -19.49
CA ARG A 123 -8.53 5.09 -18.33
C ARG A 123 -7.16 4.39 -18.42
N LEU A 124 -7.10 3.22 -19.03
CA LEU A 124 -5.84 2.49 -19.25
C LEU A 124 -4.94 3.21 -20.28
N ILE A 125 -5.54 3.76 -21.34
CA ILE A 125 -4.80 4.37 -22.46
C ILE A 125 -4.45 5.83 -22.19
N THR A 126 -5.24 6.53 -21.37
CA THR A 126 -5.04 7.97 -21.15
C THR A 126 -3.77 8.21 -20.33
N PRO A 127 -2.76 8.91 -20.90
CA PRO A 127 -1.55 9.21 -20.16
C PRO A 127 -1.87 10.21 -19.04
N ARG A 128 -1.32 9.94 -17.85
CA ARG A 128 -1.39 10.88 -16.73
C ARG A 128 -0.57 12.12 -17.04
N THR A 129 -1.03 13.26 -16.57
CA THR A 129 -0.25 14.49 -16.61
C THR A 129 0.84 14.43 -15.56
N GLU A 130 2.09 14.25 -15.96
CA GLU A 130 3.22 14.25 -15.04
C GLU A 130 3.97 15.58 -15.12
N THR A 131 4.33 16.14 -13.96
CA THR A 131 5.32 17.22 -13.91
C THR A 131 6.72 16.62 -14.03
N VAL A 132 7.70 17.40 -14.49
CA VAL A 132 9.10 16.92 -14.59
C VAL A 132 9.60 16.37 -13.25
N GLN A 133 9.25 17.04 -12.14
CA GLN A 133 9.66 16.63 -10.80
C GLN A 133 8.97 15.32 -10.35
N SER A 134 7.67 15.18 -10.60
CA SER A 134 6.91 13.96 -10.32
C SER A 134 7.46 12.79 -11.12
N ALA A 135 7.69 12.98 -12.42
CA ALA A 135 8.27 11.97 -13.31
C ALA A 135 9.68 11.54 -12.87
N GLN A 136 10.54 12.48 -12.48
CA GLN A 136 11.88 12.16 -11.96
C GLN A 136 11.82 11.40 -10.64
N PHE A 137 10.89 11.75 -9.75
CA PHE A 137 10.70 11.02 -8.50
C PHE A 137 10.23 9.60 -8.77
N LEU A 138 9.22 9.41 -9.62
CA LEU A 138 8.71 8.10 -10.03
C LEU A 138 9.81 7.26 -10.68
N ALA A 139 10.56 7.81 -11.62
CA ALA A 139 11.67 7.10 -12.28
C ALA A 139 12.74 6.62 -11.27
N LYS A 140 13.04 7.44 -10.25
CA LYS A 140 13.97 7.05 -9.17
C LYS A 140 13.39 5.95 -8.29
N VAL A 141 12.11 6.03 -7.94
CA VAL A 141 11.40 5.03 -7.12
C VAL A 141 11.29 3.70 -7.86
N GLU A 142 10.91 3.71 -9.14
CA GLU A 142 10.85 2.52 -9.99
C GLU A 142 12.25 1.91 -10.22
N GLY A 143 13.25 2.75 -10.45
CA GLY A 143 14.65 2.32 -10.55
C GLY A 143 15.10 1.62 -9.27
N LEU A 144 14.82 2.20 -8.10
CA LEU A 144 15.14 1.59 -6.81
C LEU A 144 14.38 0.28 -6.62
N LYS A 145 13.08 0.24 -6.90
CA LYS A 145 12.27 -0.99 -6.84
C LYS A 145 12.86 -2.09 -7.72
N LYS A 146 13.28 -1.75 -8.94
CA LYS A 146 13.91 -2.69 -9.86
C LYS A 146 15.24 -3.20 -9.31
N VAL A 147 16.08 -2.32 -8.76
CA VAL A 147 17.35 -2.73 -8.13
C VAL A 147 17.12 -3.68 -6.95
N LEU A 148 16.15 -3.37 -6.08
CA LEU A 148 15.83 -4.22 -4.92
C LEU A 148 15.18 -5.55 -5.30
N GLY A 149 14.42 -5.58 -6.40
CA GLY A 149 13.71 -6.77 -6.90
C GLY A 149 14.48 -7.59 -7.92
N THR A 150 15.68 -7.16 -8.32
CA THR A 150 16.49 -7.94 -9.28
C THR A 150 17.16 -9.10 -8.54
N ASP A 151 16.86 -10.32 -9.00
CA ASP A 151 17.47 -11.56 -8.52
C ASP A 151 18.92 -11.65 -9.01
N THR A 152 19.84 -10.99 -8.32
CA THR A 152 21.27 -11.32 -8.42
C THR A 152 22.01 -10.78 -7.20
N SER A 153 22.72 -11.67 -6.52
CA SER A 153 23.85 -11.33 -5.64
C SER A 153 24.84 -10.36 -6.29
N GLU A 154 24.91 -10.28 -7.62
CA GLU A 154 25.71 -9.32 -8.39
C GLU A 154 25.26 -7.87 -8.20
N SER A 155 23.96 -7.57 -8.32
CA SER A 155 23.44 -6.21 -8.11
C SER A 155 23.69 -5.73 -6.67
N ARG A 156 23.64 -6.67 -5.70
CA ARG A 156 23.94 -6.42 -4.28
C ARG A 156 25.41 -6.12 -4.04
N ARG A 157 26.32 -6.91 -4.62
CA ARG A 157 27.78 -6.66 -4.54
C ARG A 157 28.14 -5.36 -5.21
N GLU A 158 27.54 -5.05 -6.36
CA GLU A 158 27.78 -3.77 -7.03
C GLU A 158 27.31 -2.58 -6.17
N PHE A 159 26.14 -2.69 -5.52
CA PHE A 159 25.63 -1.67 -4.60
C PHE A 159 26.52 -1.53 -3.35
N ALA A 160 26.98 -2.66 -2.79
CA ALA A 160 27.90 -2.70 -1.66
C ALA A 160 29.25 -2.08 -1.98
N HIS A 161 29.82 -2.42 -3.13
CA HIS A 161 31.06 -1.85 -3.62
C HIS A 161 30.93 -0.35 -3.91
N LYS A 162 29.79 0.11 -4.45
CA LYS A 162 29.55 1.54 -4.71
C LYS A 162 29.37 2.36 -3.43
N LEU A 163 28.71 1.80 -2.42
CA LEU A 163 28.43 2.50 -1.16
C LEU A 163 29.56 2.40 -0.13
N GLY A 164 30.47 1.43 -0.27
CA GLY A 164 31.54 1.20 0.70
C GLY A 164 31.02 0.78 2.09
N LEU A 165 29.82 0.20 2.15
CA LEU A 165 29.16 -0.22 3.38
C LEU A 165 29.30 -1.74 3.57
N PRO A 166 29.34 -2.23 4.83
CA PRO A 166 29.28 -3.66 5.10
C PRO A 166 27.88 -4.21 4.75
N ASP A 167 27.82 -5.50 4.41
CA ASP A 167 26.60 -6.17 3.91
C ASP A 167 25.40 -5.99 4.83
N ILE A 168 25.59 -6.11 6.14
CA ILE A 168 24.54 -5.87 7.14
C ILE A 168 24.02 -4.44 7.15
N ALA A 169 24.87 -3.43 6.93
CA ALA A 169 24.43 -2.03 6.88
C ALA A 169 23.56 -1.78 5.64
N ILE A 170 23.88 -2.42 4.52
CA ILE A 170 23.09 -2.33 3.29
C ILE A 170 21.74 -3.00 3.50
N PHE A 171 21.75 -4.21 4.05
CA PHE A 171 20.54 -4.93 4.41
C PHE A 171 19.64 -4.06 5.29
N ALA A 172 20.17 -3.54 6.40
CA ALA A 172 19.43 -2.72 7.38
C ALA A 172 18.86 -1.44 6.75
N THR A 173 19.66 -0.73 5.95
CA THR A 173 19.27 0.55 5.37
C THR A 173 18.22 0.40 4.26
N MET A 174 18.30 -0.67 3.48
CA MET A 174 17.42 -0.89 2.32
C MET A 174 16.14 -1.65 2.66
N LEU A 175 16.14 -2.39 3.77
CA LEU A 175 15.01 -3.20 4.21
C LEU A 175 13.68 -2.41 4.31
N PRO A 176 13.59 -1.20 4.89
CA PRO A 176 12.33 -0.44 4.91
C PRO A 176 11.76 -0.18 3.51
N TYR A 177 12.63 0.09 2.53
CA TYR A 177 12.21 0.28 1.14
C TYR A 177 11.75 -1.04 0.51
N ALA A 178 12.43 -2.14 0.78
CA ALA A 178 12.00 -3.47 0.33
C ALA A 178 10.62 -3.81 0.89
N VAL A 179 10.32 -3.46 2.15
CA VAL A 179 9.00 -3.65 2.76
C VAL A 179 7.93 -2.79 2.06
N ILE A 180 8.22 -1.52 1.77
CA ILE A 180 7.30 -0.63 1.03
C ILE A 180 6.96 -1.19 -0.36
N PHE A 181 7.93 -1.81 -1.03
CA PHE A 181 7.74 -2.39 -2.36
C PHE A 181 7.21 -3.83 -2.36
N ASP A 182 6.96 -4.42 -1.18
CA ASP A 182 6.56 -5.83 -1.03
C ASP A 182 7.61 -6.82 -1.58
N LEU A 183 8.88 -6.46 -1.40
CA LEU A 183 10.08 -7.21 -1.83
C LEU A 183 10.92 -7.71 -0.65
N ASN A 184 10.41 -7.61 0.59
CA ASN A 184 11.16 -7.95 1.80
C ASN A 184 11.66 -9.40 1.82
N GLU A 185 10.87 -10.36 1.30
CA GLU A 185 11.27 -11.76 1.21
C GLU A 185 12.43 -11.95 0.22
N ALA A 186 12.27 -11.50 -1.02
CA ALA A 186 13.31 -11.56 -2.06
C ALA A 186 14.59 -10.82 -1.63
N TRP A 187 14.43 -9.66 -0.98
CA TRP A 187 15.54 -8.91 -0.41
C TRP A 187 16.27 -9.69 0.68
N SER A 188 15.53 -10.32 1.61
CA SER A 188 16.11 -11.06 2.74
C SER A 188 16.76 -12.37 2.32
N GLN A 189 16.20 -13.07 1.33
CA GLN A 189 16.86 -14.21 0.66
C GLN A 189 18.19 -13.79 0.02
N GLY A 190 18.36 -12.50 -0.22
CA GLY A 190 19.57 -11.95 -0.77
C GLY A 190 20.76 -11.86 0.18
N PHE A 191 20.54 -12.07 1.47
CA PHE A 191 21.53 -11.99 2.53
C PHE A 191 21.48 -13.24 3.44
N PRO A 192 21.68 -14.46 2.88
CA PRO A 192 21.59 -15.69 3.66
C PRO A 192 22.75 -15.84 4.66
N ASP A 193 23.87 -15.18 4.40
CA ASP A 193 25.11 -15.29 5.17
C ASP A 193 25.13 -14.37 6.40
N LEU A 194 24.10 -13.54 6.61
CA LEU A 194 24.02 -12.66 7.78
C LEU A 194 23.83 -13.49 9.05
N THR A 195 24.76 -13.29 9.98
CA THR A 195 24.73 -13.98 11.28
C THR A 195 23.70 -13.34 12.22
N PRO A 196 23.14 -14.10 13.18
CA PRO A 196 22.30 -13.55 14.24
C PRO A 196 22.97 -12.40 15.00
N GLU A 197 24.29 -12.48 15.21
CA GLU A 197 25.08 -11.47 15.90
C GLU A 197 25.13 -10.15 15.11
N GLU A 198 25.28 -10.21 13.79
CA GLU A 198 25.24 -9.05 12.90
C GLU A 198 23.86 -8.42 12.87
N LEU A 199 22.81 -9.25 12.77
CA LEU A 199 21.43 -8.79 12.82
C LEU A 199 21.13 -8.04 14.13
N ARG A 200 21.53 -8.62 15.27
CA ARG A 200 21.34 -8.01 16.60
C ARG A 200 22.07 -6.68 16.75
N ARG A 201 23.26 -6.54 16.15
CA ARG A 201 24.02 -5.26 16.16
C ARG A 201 23.22 -4.11 15.53
N TYR A 202 22.34 -4.44 14.57
CA TYR A 202 21.48 -3.47 13.89
C TYR A 202 20.04 -3.47 14.42
N GLY A 203 19.80 -4.08 15.59
CA GLY A 203 18.49 -4.09 16.25
C GLY A 203 17.50 -5.13 15.70
N PHE A 204 17.96 -6.04 14.85
CA PHE A 204 17.14 -7.16 14.36
C PHE A 204 17.28 -8.38 15.27
N PHE A 205 16.22 -8.67 16.02
CA PHE A 205 16.18 -9.82 16.92
C PHE A 205 15.57 -11.04 16.23
N ALA A 206 16.32 -11.63 15.29
CA ALA A 206 15.94 -12.86 14.56
C ALA A 206 17.17 -13.77 14.37
N GLU A 207 16.94 -15.07 14.13
CA GLU A 207 18.05 -16.02 13.88
C GLU A 207 18.67 -15.86 12.49
N ASN A 208 17.91 -15.35 11.52
CA ASN A 208 18.40 -15.04 10.17
C ASN A 208 17.48 -14.02 9.49
N ALA A 209 17.92 -13.50 8.35
CA ALA A 209 17.17 -12.51 7.57
C ALA A 209 15.81 -13.05 7.07
N TYR A 210 15.71 -14.36 6.79
CA TYR A 210 14.47 -14.97 6.32
C TYR A 210 13.37 -14.99 7.40
N ILE A 211 13.70 -15.34 8.64
CA ILE A 211 12.75 -15.29 9.76
C ILE A 211 12.29 -13.84 9.99
N TRP A 212 13.20 -12.89 9.85
CA TRP A 212 12.87 -11.47 9.96
C TRP A 212 11.86 -11.02 8.90
N SER A 213 12.02 -11.43 7.64
CA SER A 213 11.05 -11.08 6.59
C SER A 213 9.65 -11.57 6.91
N TYR A 214 9.53 -12.78 7.47
CA TYR A 214 8.25 -13.33 7.92
C TYR A 214 7.63 -12.52 9.07
N LEU A 215 8.44 -12.10 10.05
CA LEU A 215 7.97 -11.24 11.16
C LEU A 215 7.42 -9.91 10.63
N VAL A 216 8.10 -9.28 9.67
CA VAL A 216 7.64 -8.04 9.05
C VAL A 216 6.35 -8.25 8.28
N SER A 217 6.22 -9.35 7.54
CA SER A 217 5.00 -9.68 6.81
C SER A 217 3.82 -9.96 7.76
N ASP A 218 4.05 -10.62 8.89
CA ASP A 218 3.03 -10.85 9.93
C ASP A 218 2.60 -9.54 10.58
N PHE A 219 3.57 -8.68 10.94
CA PHE A 219 3.30 -7.34 11.47
C PHE A 219 2.49 -6.48 10.50
N GLY A 220 2.86 -6.46 9.22
CA GLY A 220 2.12 -5.74 8.19
C GLY A 220 0.68 -6.24 8.03
N ARG A 221 0.42 -7.54 8.19
CA ARG A 221 -0.94 -8.10 8.20
C ARG A 221 -1.73 -7.67 9.44
N GLY A 222 -1.10 -7.70 10.62
CA GLY A 222 -1.72 -7.24 11.87
C GLY A 222 -2.13 -5.77 11.81
N ILE A 223 -1.22 -4.89 11.37
CA ILE A 223 -1.52 -3.46 11.20
C ILE A 223 -2.65 -3.23 10.20
N ARG A 224 -2.65 -3.94 9.06
CA ARG A 224 -3.76 -3.84 8.08
C ARG A 224 -5.11 -4.26 8.68
N THR A 225 -5.11 -5.31 9.50
CA THR A 225 -6.32 -5.79 10.19
C THR A 225 -6.82 -4.76 11.20
N ALA A 226 -5.92 -4.24 12.04
CA ALA A 226 -6.26 -3.26 13.06
C ALA A 226 -6.70 -1.90 12.49
N THR A 227 -6.23 -1.54 11.29
CA THR A 227 -6.59 -0.26 10.64
C THR A 227 -7.78 -0.36 9.68
N THR A 228 -8.24 -1.57 9.33
CA THR A 228 -9.34 -1.76 8.39
C THR A 228 -10.64 -2.08 9.14
N PRO A 229 -11.70 -1.26 9.02
CA PRO A 229 -12.97 -1.54 9.67
C PRO A 229 -13.54 -2.89 9.21
N PRO A 230 -14.14 -3.69 10.11
CA PRO A 230 -14.80 -4.93 9.71
C PRO A 230 -15.94 -4.62 8.75
N SER A 231 -16.06 -5.41 7.68
CA SER A 231 -17.18 -5.32 6.75
C SER A 231 -18.48 -5.64 7.49
N ARG A 232 -19.37 -4.65 7.62
CA ARG A 232 -20.74 -4.90 8.11
C ARG A 232 -21.46 -5.76 7.09
N SER A 233 -21.76 -7.01 7.46
CA SER A 233 -22.68 -7.88 6.73
C SER A 233 -24.11 -7.37 6.92
N SER A 234 -24.48 -6.32 6.19
CA SER A 234 -25.88 -5.91 6.00
C SER A 234 -26.29 -6.19 4.57
N SER A 235 -27.19 -7.16 4.43
CA SER A 235 -28.01 -7.38 3.24
C SER A 235 -28.71 -6.09 2.79
N SER A 236 -28.82 -5.92 1.47
CA SER A 236 -29.69 -4.97 0.74
C SER A 236 -29.47 -3.47 0.96
N GLY A 237 -29.02 -2.77 -0.08
CA GLY A 237 -29.07 -1.32 -0.15
C GLY A 237 -28.11 -0.75 -1.19
N PHE A 238 -28.57 -0.64 -2.43
CA PHE A 238 -27.94 0.22 -3.44
C PHE A 238 -27.94 1.66 -2.90
N SER A 239 -26.79 2.13 -2.41
CA SER A 239 -26.54 3.56 -2.20
C SER A 239 -25.04 3.85 -2.26
N GLY A 240 -24.62 4.33 -3.42
CA GLY A 240 -23.73 5.48 -3.54
C GLY A 240 -22.30 5.35 -3.00
N GLY A 241 -21.37 5.14 -3.92
CA GLY A 241 -20.20 6.02 -4.01
C GLY A 241 -19.11 5.86 -2.96
N GLY A 242 -18.66 4.63 -2.72
CA GLY A 242 -17.33 4.39 -2.17
C GLY A 242 -16.29 4.56 -3.27
N ALA A 243 -15.70 5.74 -3.39
CA ALA A 243 -14.43 5.93 -4.09
C ALA A 243 -13.32 5.25 -3.29
N GLY A 244 -13.33 3.92 -3.30
CA GLY A 244 -12.21 3.08 -2.92
C GLY A 244 -11.14 3.30 -3.99
N GLY A 245 -10.24 4.23 -3.71
CA GLY A 245 -9.04 4.44 -4.49
C GLY A 245 -8.30 3.11 -4.55
N GLY A 246 -8.36 2.50 -5.72
CA GLY A 246 -7.66 1.27 -6.02
C GLY A 246 -6.19 1.41 -5.66
N GLY A 247 -5.64 0.27 -5.23
CA GLY A 247 -4.22 0.07 -5.10
C GLY A 247 -3.52 0.71 -6.27
N GLY A 248 -2.75 1.75 -5.96
CA GLY A 248 -1.75 2.27 -6.87
C GLY A 248 -0.77 1.14 -7.09
N SER A 249 -0.97 0.40 -8.19
CA SER A 249 0.17 0.15 -9.05
C SER A 249 0.78 1.53 -9.29
N TRP A 250 1.92 1.69 -8.66
CA TRP A 250 2.84 2.80 -8.79
C TRP A 250 3.08 3.07 -10.27
#